data_AF-A0A2S9XH52-F1
#
_entry.id   AF-A0A2S9XH52-F1
#
_cell.length_a   1.000
_cell.length_b   1.000
_cell.length_c   1.000
_cell.angle_alpha   90.00
_cell.angle_beta   90.00
_cell.angle_gamma   90.00
#
_symmetry.space_group_name_H-M   'P 1'
#
loop_
_entity.id
_entity.type
_entity.pdbx_description
1 polymer ?
#
loop_
_entity_poly.entity_id
_entity_poly.type
_entity_poly.pdbx_seq_one_letter_code
_entity_poly.pdbx_strand_id
1 'polypeptide(L)'
;MTVLLALLALALLSGLFYGLGGAARADPRPALGRDPVRPLPPADQLPGADPGRAIAVDSPAVIEGHAERWPCPVCEGQVRCEQHRAETIAEQRLRIARVRCPRCGFERDLYFKLRD
;
A
#
# COMPACT_ATOMS: atom_id res chain seq x y z
N MET A 1 2.74 31.52 46.13
CA MET A 1 1.75 30.43 46.25
C MET A 1 0.68 30.45 45.15
N THR A 2 0.19 31.63 44.74
CA THR A 2 -0.81 31.80 43.67
C THR A 2 -0.33 31.42 42.26
N VAL A 3 0.93 31.71 41.92
CA VAL A 3 1.50 31.40 40.58
C VAL A 3 1.63 29.89 40.34
N LEU A 4 2.00 29.11 41.37
CA LEU A 4 2.15 27.66 41.27
C LEU A 4 0.79 26.98 40.99
N LEU A 5 -0.27 27.47 41.64
CA LEU A 5 -1.64 26.97 41.44
C LEU A 5 -2.16 27.28 40.04
N ALA A 6 -1.86 28.46 39.49
CA ALA A 6 -2.26 28.84 38.14
C ALA A 6 -1.57 27.96 37.07
N LEU A 7 -0.28 27.66 37.24
CA LEU A 7 0.46 26.79 36.31
C LEU A 7 -0.03 25.33 36.36
N LEU A 8 -0.36 24.82 37.56
CA LEU A 8 -0.95 23.49 37.71
C LEU A 8 -2.34 23.41 37.05
N ALA A 9 -3.18 24.43 37.20
CA ALA A 9 -4.49 24.48 36.55
C ALA A 9 -4.36 24.51 35.02
N LEU A 10 -3.38 25.25 34.47
CA LEU A 10 -3.14 25.32 33.03
C LEU A 10 -2.59 24.00 32.44
N ALA A 11 -1.74 23.30 33.20
CA ALA A 11 -1.23 21.98 32.82
C ALA A 11 -2.34 20.92 32.84
N LEU A 12 -3.25 20.98 33.81
CA LEU A 12 -4.39 20.07 33.89
C LEU A 12 -5.42 20.33 32.78
N LEU A 13 -5.68 21.60 32.45
CA LEU A 13 -6.59 21.98 31.36
C LEU A 13 -6.03 21.60 29.97
N SER A 14 -4.71 21.72 29.76
CA SER A 14 -4.08 21.31 28.50
C SER A 14 -4.04 19.78 28.32
N GLY A 15 -3.79 19.02 29.38
CA GLY A 15 -3.86 17.55 29.34
C GLY A 15 -5.24 17.03 28.93
N LEU A 16 -6.31 17.68 29.36
CA LEU A 16 -7.69 17.30 28.98
C LEU A 16 -8.01 17.59 27.50
N PHE A 17 -7.49 18.69 26.94
CA PHE A 17 -7.77 19.07 25.55
C PHE A 17 -6.95 18.27 24.53
N TYR A 18 -5.72 17.87 24.87
CA TYR A 18 -4.85 17.13 23.95
C TYR A 18 -4.94 15.60 24.07
N GLY A 19 -5.58 15.06 25.12
CA GLY A 19 -5.67 13.61 25.36
C GLY A 19 -6.75 12.84 24.57
N LEU A 20 -7.67 13.53 23.88
CA LEU A 20 -8.84 12.92 23.24
C LEU A 20 -8.71 12.68 21.72
N GLY A 21 -7.57 13.01 21.12
CA GLY A 21 -7.39 13.07 19.66
C GLY A 21 -6.89 11.80 18.96
N GLY A 22 -6.92 10.61 19.59
CA GLY A 22 -6.17 9.47 19.07
C GLY A 22 -6.77 8.10 19.35
N ALA A 23 -8.09 7.97 19.42
CA ALA A 23 -8.71 6.66 19.24
C ALA A 23 -8.52 6.27 17.77
N ALA A 24 -7.34 5.72 17.45
CA ALA A 24 -7.10 4.99 16.23
C ALA A 24 -8.26 4.02 16.08
N ARG A 25 -9.08 4.26 15.05
CA ARG A 25 -10.18 3.37 14.69
C ARG A 25 -9.57 1.99 14.51
N ALA A 26 -9.79 1.11 15.49
CA ALA A 26 -9.53 -0.30 15.30
C ALA A 26 -10.43 -0.72 14.14
N ASP A 27 -9.83 -0.93 12.98
CA ASP A 27 -10.50 -1.40 11.77
C ASP A 27 -11.15 -2.74 12.12
N PRO A 28 -12.49 -2.85 12.18
CA PRO A 28 -13.18 -4.05 12.64
C PRO A 28 -13.23 -5.10 11.51
N ARG A 29 -12.20 -5.18 10.66
CA ARG A 29 -12.13 -6.21 9.64
C ARG A 29 -12.14 -7.55 10.34
N PRO A 30 -13.19 -8.37 10.14
CA PRO A 30 -13.19 -9.71 10.69
C PRO A 30 -11.94 -10.41 10.17
N ALA A 31 -11.24 -11.10 11.07
CA ALA A 31 -10.18 -12.02 10.70
C ALA A 31 -10.80 -13.14 9.86
N LEU A 32 -10.98 -12.88 8.56
CA LEU A 32 -11.39 -13.87 7.59
C LEU A 32 -10.39 -15.00 7.72
N GLY A 33 -10.88 -16.19 8.11
CA GLY A 33 -10.08 -17.39 8.24
C GLY A 33 -9.15 -17.49 7.03
N ARG A 34 -7.85 -17.63 7.31
CA ARG A 34 -6.84 -17.70 6.26
C ARG A 34 -7.16 -18.95 5.44
N ASP A 35 -7.78 -18.76 4.27
CA ASP A 35 -7.94 -19.83 3.29
C ASP A 35 -6.58 -20.53 3.13
N PRO A 36 -6.55 -21.87 2.99
CA PRO A 36 -5.29 -22.58 2.79
C PRO A 36 -4.55 -21.92 1.64
N VAL A 37 -3.31 -21.48 1.91
CA VAL A 37 -2.50 -20.71 0.97
C VAL A 37 -2.34 -21.53 -0.29
N ARG A 38 -3.05 -21.15 -1.36
CA ARG A 38 -2.81 -21.70 -2.69
C ARG A 38 -1.35 -21.44 -3.03
N PRO A 39 -0.60 -22.43 -3.53
CA PRO A 39 0.76 -22.20 -4.03
C PRO A 39 0.75 -21.05 -5.03
N LEU A 40 1.55 -20.02 -4.77
CA LEU A 40 1.71 -18.90 -5.70
C LEU A 40 2.34 -19.42 -7.00
N PRO A 41 1.88 -18.95 -8.17
CA PRO A 41 2.64 -19.19 -9.39
C PRO A 41 4.02 -18.52 -9.26
N PRO A 42 5.04 -19.07 -9.92
CA PRO A 42 6.35 -18.44 -10.02
C PRO A 42 6.24 -16.96 -10.42
N ALA A 43 7.07 -16.09 -9.81
CA ALA A 43 6.99 -14.65 -10.04
C ALA A 43 7.17 -14.30 -11.52
N ASP A 44 8.03 -15.01 -12.24
CA ASP A 44 8.23 -14.91 -13.67
C ASP A 44 7.03 -15.37 -14.51
N GLN A 45 5.94 -15.87 -13.94
CA GLN A 45 4.71 -16.18 -14.67
C GLN A 45 3.64 -15.10 -14.48
N LEU A 46 3.87 -14.16 -13.57
CA LEU A 46 2.94 -13.09 -13.28
C LEU A 46 3.21 -11.87 -14.16
N PRO A 47 2.16 -11.21 -14.71
CA PRO A 47 2.31 -10.00 -15.49
C PRO A 47 3.04 -8.92 -14.69
N GLY A 48 4.08 -8.33 -15.28
CA GLY A 48 4.83 -7.21 -14.68
C GLY A 48 5.59 -7.56 -13.41
N ALA A 49 5.79 -8.83 -13.05
CA ALA A 49 6.51 -9.22 -11.84
C ALA A 49 8.03 -9.32 -12.01
N ASP A 50 8.54 -9.08 -13.22
CA ASP A 50 9.97 -9.07 -13.56
C ASP A 50 10.32 -7.73 -14.23
N PRO A 51 11.33 -6.99 -13.75
CA PRO A 51 11.79 -5.76 -14.40
C PRO A 51 12.24 -5.98 -15.85
N GLY A 52 12.85 -7.13 -16.17
CA GLY A 52 13.26 -7.48 -17.53
C GLY A 52 12.08 -7.71 -18.49
N ARG A 53 10.87 -7.84 -17.95
CA ARG A 53 9.60 -7.98 -18.69
C ARG A 53 8.56 -6.96 -18.25
N ALA A 54 9.01 -5.73 -18.03
CA ALA A 54 8.14 -4.62 -17.66
C ALA A 54 7.02 -4.41 -18.71
N ILE A 55 5.82 -4.10 -18.21
CA ILE A 55 4.63 -3.87 -19.04
C ILE A 55 4.77 -2.51 -19.73
N ALA A 56 4.63 -2.47 -21.05
CA ALA A 56 4.68 -1.23 -21.82
C ALA A 56 3.35 -0.47 -21.75
N VAL A 57 3.39 0.80 -21.36
CA VAL A 57 2.23 1.71 -21.26
C VAL A 57 2.52 3.06 -21.90
N ASP A 58 1.49 3.75 -22.38
CA ASP A 58 1.66 5.02 -23.11
C ASP A 58 1.89 6.23 -22.20
N SER A 59 1.56 6.13 -20.90
CA SER A 59 1.68 7.23 -19.96
C SER A 59 1.77 6.74 -18.51
N PRO A 60 2.46 7.47 -17.61
CA PRO A 60 2.41 7.19 -16.17
C PRO A 60 0.98 7.22 -15.59
N ALA A 61 0.09 8.02 -16.17
CA ALA A 61 -1.27 8.22 -15.65
C ALA A 61 -2.13 6.95 -15.68
N VAL A 62 -1.82 6.00 -16.56
CA VAL A 62 -2.60 4.75 -16.68
C VAL A 62 -2.09 3.63 -15.76
N ILE A 63 -0.95 3.82 -15.09
CA ILE A 63 -0.24 2.74 -14.38
C ILE A 63 -1.06 2.16 -13.25
N GLU A 64 -1.62 2.98 -12.37
CA GLU A 64 -2.42 2.51 -11.23
C GLU A 64 -3.64 1.72 -11.71
N GLY A 65 -4.35 2.28 -12.70
CA GLY A 65 -5.48 1.61 -13.35
C GLY A 65 -5.10 0.33 -14.10
N HIS A 66 -3.87 0.19 -14.59
CA HIS A 66 -3.36 -1.07 -15.17
C HIS A 66 -2.94 -2.08 -14.09
N ALA A 67 -2.29 -1.61 -13.03
CA ALA A 67 -1.84 -2.41 -11.91
C ALA A 67 -3.02 -3.09 -11.20
N GLU A 68 -4.13 -2.36 -11.03
CA GLU A 68 -5.35 -2.86 -10.41
C GLU A 68 -6.18 -3.81 -11.31
N ARG A 69 -5.95 -3.89 -12.63
CA ARG A 69 -6.73 -4.81 -13.49
C ARG A 69 -6.43 -6.28 -13.24
N TRP A 70 -5.29 -6.60 -12.65
CA TRP A 70 -4.88 -7.98 -12.43
C TRP A 70 -5.43 -8.48 -11.09
N PRO A 71 -6.17 -9.61 -11.07
CA PRO A 71 -6.63 -10.19 -9.81
C PRO A 71 -5.44 -10.66 -8.97
N CYS A 72 -5.68 -10.77 -7.66
CA CYS A 72 -4.72 -11.32 -6.73
C CYS A 72 -4.39 -12.77 -7.13
N PRO A 73 -3.12 -13.15 -7.30
CA PRO A 73 -2.75 -14.51 -7.69
C PRO A 73 -2.99 -15.55 -6.59
N VAL A 74 -3.25 -15.10 -5.35
CA VAL A 74 -3.53 -15.98 -4.20
C VAL A 74 -5.02 -16.28 -4.07
N CYS A 75 -5.86 -15.25 -4.03
CA CYS A 75 -7.28 -15.36 -3.69
C CYS A 75 -8.24 -14.87 -4.78
N GLU A 76 -7.70 -14.53 -5.95
CA GLU A 76 -8.43 -14.04 -7.14
C GLU A 76 -9.22 -12.73 -6.91
N GLY A 77 -9.04 -12.09 -5.76
CA GLY A 77 -9.70 -10.84 -5.41
C GLY A 77 -9.07 -9.60 -6.06
N GLN A 78 -9.80 -8.50 -6.06
CA GLN A 78 -9.33 -7.19 -6.53
C GLN A 78 -8.12 -6.73 -5.71
N VAL A 79 -7.08 -6.20 -6.37
CA VAL A 79 -5.92 -5.56 -5.71
C VAL A 79 -6.04 -4.04 -5.77
N ARG A 80 -5.30 -3.35 -4.89
CA ARG A 80 -5.19 -1.89 -4.84
C ARG A 80 -3.75 -1.46 -4.97
N CYS A 81 -3.50 -0.39 -5.72
CA CYS A 81 -2.19 0.24 -5.78
C CYS A 81 -1.99 1.09 -4.54
N GLU A 82 -0.97 0.77 -3.74
CA GLU A 82 -0.62 1.54 -2.53
C GLU A 82 0.48 2.56 -2.80
N GLN A 83 1.34 2.31 -3.79
CA GLN A 83 2.44 3.21 -4.13
C GLN A 83 2.77 3.16 -5.62
N HIS A 84 3.08 4.30 -6.20
CA HIS A 84 3.60 4.42 -7.55
C HIS A 84 4.86 5.30 -7.52
N ARG A 85 5.99 4.76 -7.98
CA ARG A 85 7.30 5.42 -8.00
C ARG A 85 8.05 5.17 -9.31
N ALA A 86 9.09 5.95 -9.56
CA ALA A 86 10.01 5.73 -10.67
C ALA A 86 11.38 5.33 -10.13
N GLU A 87 11.98 4.31 -10.71
CA GLU A 87 13.32 3.83 -10.35
C GLU A 87 14.11 3.49 -11.61
N THR A 88 15.43 3.56 -11.51
CA THR A 88 16.32 3.08 -12.58
C THR A 88 16.86 1.72 -12.16
N ILE A 89 16.52 0.67 -12.92
CA ILE A 89 16.97 -0.71 -12.68
C ILE A 89 17.67 -1.19 -13.95
N ALA A 90 18.89 -1.71 -13.83
CA ALA A 90 19.68 -2.19 -14.98
C ALA A 90 19.73 -1.16 -16.13
N GLU A 91 20.01 0.11 -15.80
CA GLU A 91 20.07 1.25 -16.74
C GLU A 91 18.74 1.63 -17.42
N GLN A 92 17.64 0.93 -17.11
CA GLN A 92 16.30 1.22 -17.62
C GLN A 92 15.49 2.01 -16.60
N ARG A 93 14.84 3.09 -17.04
CA ARG A 93 13.91 3.86 -16.20
C ARG A 93 12.56 3.16 -16.18
N LEU A 94 12.23 2.54 -15.05
CA LEU A 94 10.99 1.82 -14.83
C LEU A 94 10.06 2.61 -13.90
N ARG A 95 8.76 2.37 -14.08
CA ARG A 95 7.72 2.80 -13.15
C ARG A 95 7.29 1.57 -12.36
N ILE A 96 7.33 1.68 -11.04
CA ILE A 96 7.00 0.59 -10.13
C ILE A 96 5.70 0.93 -9.42
N ALA A 97 4.70 0.06 -9.57
CA ALA A 97 3.47 0.12 -8.80
C ALA A 97 3.45 -1.01 -7.77
N ARG A 98 3.39 -0.65 -6.50
CA ARG A 98 3.19 -1.60 -5.40
C ARG A 98 1.71 -1.85 -5.23
N VAL A 99 1.28 -3.08 -5.42
CA VAL A 99 -0.11 -3.49 -5.25
C VAL A 99 -0.27 -4.40 -4.04
N ARG A 100 -1.37 -4.23 -3.32
CA ARG A 100 -1.75 -5.06 -2.19
C ARG A 100 -3.19 -5.53 -2.32
N CYS A 101 -3.45 -6.79 -1.99
CA CYS A 101 -4.79 -7.34 -1.90
C CYS A 101 -5.40 -7.01 -0.53
N PRO A 102 -6.50 -6.24 -0.43
CA PRO A 102 -7.16 -5.97 0.84
C PRO A 102 -7.83 -7.20 1.45
N ARG A 103 -8.05 -8.28 0.68
CA ARG A 103 -8.69 -9.52 1.14
C ARG A 103 -7.71 -10.48 1.82
N CYS A 104 -6.59 -10.78 1.18
CA CYS A 104 -5.61 -11.76 1.70
C CYS A 104 -4.28 -11.16 2.16
N GLY A 105 -4.05 -9.86 1.91
CA GLY A 105 -2.84 -9.16 2.29
C GLY A 105 -1.63 -9.38 1.36
N PHE A 106 -1.76 -10.19 0.31
CA PHE A 106 -0.67 -10.41 -0.65
C PHE A 106 -0.24 -9.09 -1.29
N GLU A 107 1.07 -8.85 -1.36
CA GLU A 107 1.68 -7.64 -1.89
C GLU A 107 2.72 -8.01 -2.95
N ARG A 108 2.83 -7.21 -4.02
CA ARG A 108 3.89 -7.32 -5.02
C ARG A 108 4.18 -6.00 -5.70
N ASP A 109 5.39 -5.87 -6.21
CA ASP A 109 5.75 -4.80 -7.13
C ASP A 109 5.43 -5.21 -8.58
N LEU A 110 4.91 -4.27 -9.35
CA LEU A 110 4.65 -4.38 -10.77
C LEU A 110 5.51 -3.37 -11.53
N TYR A 111 6.27 -3.87 -12.51
CA TYR A 111 7.18 -3.08 -13.32
C TYR A 111 6.53 -2.67 -14.64
N PHE A 112 6.60 -1.38 -14.94
CA PHE A 112 6.12 -0.77 -16.16
C PHE A 112 7.22 0.04 -16.84
N LYS A 113 7.16 0.10 -18.17
CA LYS A 113 7.99 0.99 -18.98
C LYS A 113 7.08 1.87 -19.83
N LEU A 114 7.51 3.12 -20.04
CA LEU A 114 6.81 4.01 -20.96
C LEU A 114 7.15 3.62 -22.40
N ARG A 115 6.17 3.73 -23.30
CA ARG A 115 6.45 3.71 -24.74
C ARG A 115 7.06 5.07 -25.12
N ASP A 116 8.07 5.03 -25.97
CA ASP A 116 8.72 6.22 -26.54
C ASP A 116 7.83 6.91 -27.57
#